data_AF-A0AAB0A4R8-F1
#
_entry.id   AF-A0AAB0A4R8-F1
#
_cell.length_a   1.000
_cell.length_b   1.000
_cell.length_c   1.000
_cell.angle_alpha   90.00
_cell.angle_beta   90.00
_cell.angle_gamma   90.00
#
_symmetry.space_group_name_H-M   'P 1'
#
loop_
_entity.id
_entity.type
_entity.pdbx_description
1 polymer ?
#
loop_
_entity_poly.entity_id
_entity_poly.type
_entity_poly.pdbx_seq_one_letter_code
_entity_poly.pdbx_strand_id
1 'polypeptide(L)'
;MWMCEDCQTLMENMRFRSTVNAARALETPDVKVIESIRSEIANLSEMVNQLNGTIGTLKTSFHVPSNAASCDALLSPPKDVSPLSSTKIAPDVSMSTADRIEDRVEVPDGRNETFKLYLSNIAVDVSEDEVKRMVSDALCVNEVYAINCLKPTWKDASSLDFISFKVEIDKRCRDKALNSLTWPKGIRCREFKEHTETTWRPDRFIRSG
;
A
#
# COMPACT_ATOMS: atom_id res chain seq x y z
N MET A 1 -20.82 -60.11 -6.47
CA MET A 1 -20.42 -58.88 -7.19
C MET A 1 -21.71 -58.12 -7.52
N TRP A 2 -21.93 -56.92 -6.97
CA TRP A 2 -23.24 -56.24 -6.97
C TRP A 2 -23.33 -55.07 -7.97
N MET A 3 -22.65 -55.20 -9.10
CA MET A 3 -22.79 -54.29 -10.24
C MET A 3 -22.20 -54.97 -11.49
N CYS A 4 -22.90 -54.92 -12.61
CA CYS A 4 -22.34 -55.38 -13.88
C CYS A 4 -21.40 -54.31 -14.47
N GLU A 5 -20.51 -54.74 -15.36
CA GLU A 5 -19.53 -53.86 -16.00
C GLU A 5 -20.19 -52.70 -16.76
N ASP A 6 -21.35 -52.94 -17.39
CA ASP A 6 -22.11 -51.90 -18.10
C ASP A 6 -22.59 -50.77 -17.16
N CYS A 7 -23.03 -51.12 -15.94
CA CYS A 7 -23.45 -50.15 -14.95
C CYS A 7 -22.25 -49.33 -14.43
N GLN A 8 -21.07 -49.94 -14.35
CA GLN A 8 -19.85 -49.24 -13.96
C GLN A 8 -19.46 -48.18 -15.02
N THR A 9 -19.43 -48.57 -16.29
CA THR A 9 -19.07 -47.68 -17.40
C THR A 9 -20.05 -46.52 -17.54
N LEU A 10 -21.36 -46.76 -17.32
CA LEU A 10 -22.36 -45.69 -17.37
C LEU A 10 -22.14 -44.64 -16.28
N MET A 11 -21.76 -45.06 -15.07
CA MET A 11 -21.48 -44.13 -13.96
C MET A 11 -20.19 -43.34 -14.18
N GLU A 12 -19.15 -43.98 -14.70
CA GLU A 12 -17.90 -43.30 -15.06
C GLU A 12 -18.14 -42.22 -16.13
N ASN A 13 -18.93 -42.54 -17.15
CA ASN A 13 -19.32 -41.58 -18.19
C ASN A 13 -20.18 -40.43 -17.66
N MET A 14 -21.11 -40.68 -16.74
CA MET A 14 -21.89 -39.62 -16.11
C MET A 14 -21.01 -38.69 -15.27
N ARG A 15 -20.06 -39.25 -14.50
CA ARG A 15 -19.10 -38.44 -13.73
C ARG A 15 -18.25 -37.57 -14.65
N PHE A 16 -17.71 -38.14 -15.72
CA PHE A 16 -16.91 -37.39 -16.68
C PHE A 16 -17.70 -36.23 -17.32
N ARG A 17 -18.94 -36.48 -17.76
CA ARG A 17 -19.80 -35.43 -18.33
C ARG A 17 -20.14 -34.34 -17.30
N SER A 18 -20.36 -34.71 -16.04
CA SER A 18 -20.57 -33.74 -14.96
C SER A 18 -19.34 -32.86 -14.73
N THR A 19 -18.14 -33.45 -14.73
CA THR A 19 -16.88 -32.70 -14.58
C THR A 19 -16.63 -31.75 -15.74
N VAL A 20 -16.86 -32.21 -16.98
CA VAL A 20 -16.70 -31.37 -18.19
C VAL A 20 -17.70 -30.22 -18.21
N ASN A 21 -18.96 -30.47 -17.82
CA ASN A 21 -19.96 -29.41 -17.73
C ASN A 21 -19.66 -28.41 -16.62
N ALA A 22 -19.13 -28.86 -15.47
CA ALA A 22 -18.69 -27.98 -14.39
C ALA A 22 -17.50 -27.11 -14.79
N ALA A 23 -16.52 -27.67 -15.52
CA ALA A 23 -15.39 -26.92 -16.06
C ALA A 23 -15.85 -25.84 -17.07
N ARG A 24 -16.81 -26.18 -17.95
CA ARG A 24 -17.35 -25.22 -18.92
C ARG A 24 -18.12 -24.06 -18.28
N ALA A 25 -18.72 -24.26 -17.11
CA ALA A 25 -19.39 -23.21 -16.35
C ALA A 25 -18.41 -22.22 -15.69
N LEU A 26 -17.14 -22.59 -15.52
CA LEU A 26 -16.07 -21.70 -15.03
C LEU A 26 -15.42 -20.88 -16.16
N GLU A 27 -15.52 -21.33 -17.41
CA GLU A 27 -14.87 -20.71 -18.57
C GLU A 27 -15.70 -19.65 -19.30
N THR A 28 -16.96 -19.41 -18.89
CA THR A 28 -17.70 -18.24 -19.38
C THR A 28 -17.42 -17.06 -18.45
N PRO A 29 -16.48 -16.16 -18.76
CA PRO A 29 -16.41 -14.89 -18.05
C PRO A 29 -17.78 -14.24 -18.15
N ASP A 30 -18.34 -13.87 -16.99
CA ASP A 30 -19.64 -13.23 -16.90
C ASP A 30 -19.65 -12.04 -17.87
N VAL A 31 -20.50 -12.12 -18.90
CA VAL A 31 -20.58 -11.13 -19.99
C VAL A 31 -20.76 -9.72 -19.41
N LYS A 32 -21.40 -9.62 -18.23
CA LYS A 32 -21.57 -8.37 -17.47
C LYS A 32 -20.24 -7.79 -16.99
N VAL A 33 -19.29 -8.62 -16.56
CA VAL A 33 -17.96 -8.17 -16.13
C VAL A 33 -17.17 -7.64 -17.32
N ILE A 34 -17.25 -8.30 -18.48
CA ILE A 34 -16.59 -7.83 -19.71
C ILE A 34 -17.20 -6.50 -20.18
N GLU A 35 -18.52 -6.37 -20.15
CA GLU A 35 -19.20 -5.11 -20.50
C GLU A 35 -18.86 -3.98 -19.52
N SER A 36 -18.81 -4.28 -18.22
CA SER A 36 -18.39 -3.32 -17.18
C SER A 36 -16.97 -2.81 -17.42
N ILE A 37 -16.01 -3.72 -17.67
CA ILE A 37 -14.61 -3.36 -17.93
C ILE A 37 -14.50 -2.52 -19.22
N ARG A 38 -15.24 -2.88 -20.28
CA ARG A 38 -15.26 -2.10 -21.53
C ARG A 38 -15.82 -0.69 -21.33
N SER A 39 -16.90 -0.56 -20.55
CA SER A 39 -17.49 0.73 -20.22
C SER A 39 -16.51 1.61 -19.43
N GLU A 40 -15.77 1.01 -18.50
CA GLU A 40 -14.81 1.74 -17.66
C GLU A 40 -13.58 2.19 -18.46
N ILE A 41 -13.08 1.36 -19.38
CA ILE A 41 -12.02 1.73 -20.33
C ILE A 41 -12.46 2.90 -21.22
N ALA A 42 -13.71 2.88 -21.71
CA ALA A 42 -14.24 3.96 -22.55
C ALA A 42 -14.29 5.29 -21.77
N ASN A 43 -14.77 5.27 -20.52
CA ASN A 43 -14.83 6.45 -19.66
C ASN A 43 -13.42 7.00 -19.33
N LEU A 44 -12.48 6.12 -19.01
CA LEU A 44 -11.08 6.50 -18.77
C LEU A 44 -10.44 7.14 -20.00
N SER A 45 -10.67 6.58 -21.19
CA SER A 45 -10.18 7.15 -22.45
C SER A 45 -10.77 8.53 -22.72
N GLU A 46 -12.05 8.75 -22.39
CA GLU A 46 -12.70 10.05 -22.53
C GLU A 46 -12.06 11.09 -21.60
N MET A 47 -11.86 10.75 -20.32
CA MET A 47 -11.20 11.65 -19.37
C MET A 47 -9.77 12.01 -19.80
N VAL A 48 -8.99 11.05 -20.30
CA VAL A 48 -7.64 11.32 -20.82
C VAL A 48 -7.68 12.29 -22.01
N ASN A 49 -8.65 12.11 -22.92
CA ASN A 49 -8.81 12.99 -24.06
C ASN A 49 -9.22 14.42 -23.64
N GLN A 50 -10.12 14.54 -22.66
CA GLN A 50 -10.50 15.85 -22.10
C GLN A 50 -9.30 16.54 -21.44
N LEU A 51 -8.52 15.80 -20.63
CA LEU A 51 -7.34 16.32 -19.95
C LEU A 51 -6.26 16.78 -20.95
N ASN A 52 -6.01 16.00 -21.99
CA ASN A 52 -5.11 16.38 -23.09
C ASN A 52 -5.59 17.62 -23.84
N GLY A 53 -6.90 17.75 -24.05
CA GLY A 53 -7.52 18.95 -24.62
C GLY A 53 -7.28 20.19 -23.75
N THR A 54 -7.48 20.08 -22.44
CA THR A 54 -7.22 21.18 -21.49
C THR A 54 -5.75 21.59 -21.47
N ILE A 55 -4.82 20.62 -21.49
CA ILE A 55 -3.37 20.89 -21.57
C ILE A 55 -3.00 21.56 -22.89
N GLY A 56 -3.63 21.17 -24.01
CA GLY A 56 -3.45 21.81 -25.32
C GLY A 56 -3.85 23.29 -25.31
N THR A 57 -5.02 23.60 -24.74
CA THR A 57 -5.53 24.97 -24.62
C THR A 57 -4.63 25.84 -23.74
N LEU A 58 -4.10 25.30 -22.64
CA LEU A 58 -3.15 26.03 -21.78
C LEU A 58 -1.81 26.29 -22.49
N LYS A 59 -1.32 25.36 -23.33
CA LYS A 59 -0.08 25.56 -24.11
C LYS A 59 -0.21 26.65 -25.17
N THR A 60 -1.39 26.84 -25.77
CA THR A 60 -1.62 27.91 -26.75
C THR A 60 -1.76 29.31 -26.15
N SER A 61 -2.00 29.42 -24.83
CA SER A 61 -2.22 30.70 -24.16
C SER A 61 -0.94 31.43 -23.70
N PHE A 62 0.25 30.82 -23.85
CA PHE A 62 1.54 31.37 -23.39
C PHE A 62 2.53 31.74 -24.51
N HIS A 63 2.08 31.94 -25.75
CA HIS A 63 2.96 32.46 -26.80
C HIS A 63 3.01 33.99 -26.76
N VAL A 64 3.95 34.54 -26.00
CA VAL A 64 4.37 35.95 -26.10
C VAL A 64 5.15 36.12 -27.42
N PRO A 65 4.83 37.10 -28.29
CA PRO A 65 5.66 37.39 -29.45
C PRO A 65 6.90 38.17 -29.01
N SER A 66 8.08 37.56 -29.17
CA SER A 66 9.37 38.22 -29.02
C SER A 66 9.64 39.05 -30.29
N ASN A 67 9.51 40.37 -30.19
CA ASN A 67 10.02 41.29 -31.21
C ASN A 67 11.24 42.02 -30.65
N ALA A 68 12.38 41.79 -31.29
CA ALA A 68 13.63 42.49 -31.09
C ALA A 68 13.53 43.93 -31.62
N ALA A 69 13.97 44.90 -30.82
CA ALA A 69 14.45 46.20 -31.30
C ALA A 69 15.39 46.85 -30.27
N SER A 70 16.66 46.89 -30.68
CA SER A 70 17.75 47.81 -30.32
C SER A 70 17.37 49.16 -29.73
N CYS A 71 18.03 49.55 -28.62
CA CYS A 71 18.82 50.81 -28.53
C CYS A 71 19.65 50.92 -27.24
N ASP A 72 20.90 51.37 -27.43
CA ASP A 72 21.88 51.85 -26.45
C ASP A 72 21.33 52.83 -25.40
N ALA A 73 21.87 52.77 -24.17
CA ALA A 73 22.47 53.93 -23.48
C ALA A 73 22.88 53.60 -22.02
N LEU A 74 24.20 53.57 -21.81
CA LEU A 74 25.00 54.13 -20.71
C LEU A 74 24.29 54.57 -19.41
N LEU A 75 24.77 54.04 -18.26
CA LEU A 75 25.47 54.77 -17.17
C LEU A 75 25.45 53.97 -15.85
N SER A 76 26.59 53.96 -15.16
CA SER A 76 26.88 53.17 -13.95
C SER A 76 26.58 53.94 -12.62
N PRO A 77 26.92 53.43 -11.40
CA PRO A 77 26.12 53.50 -10.15
C PRO A 77 26.57 54.62 -9.18
N PRO A 78 25.97 54.77 -7.96
CA PRO A 78 26.67 54.26 -6.75
C PRO A 78 25.85 54.00 -5.44
N LYS A 79 26.40 53.09 -4.63
CA LYS A 79 26.68 53.04 -3.15
C LYS A 79 25.76 53.67 -2.07
N ASP A 80 25.60 52.85 -1.01
CA ASP A 80 25.63 53.09 0.45
C ASP A 80 24.96 54.33 1.05
N VAL A 81 24.07 54.14 2.05
CA VAL A 81 24.22 54.60 3.45
C VAL A 81 22.98 54.25 4.33
N SER A 82 23.20 53.54 5.44
CA SER A 82 22.41 53.69 6.69
C SER A 82 23.08 54.82 7.51
N PRO A 83 22.41 55.59 8.42
CA PRO A 83 22.13 55.10 9.78
C PRO A 83 21.07 55.84 10.68
N LEU A 84 20.75 55.20 11.82
CA LEU A 84 20.54 55.73 13.20
C LEU A 84 19.37 56.69 13.57
N SER A 85 18.56 56.26 14.58
CA SER A 85 18.32 56.95 15.88
C SER A 85 17.41 56.08 16.79
N SER A 86 17.93 55.44 17.85
CA SER A 86 17.80 55.79 19.29
C SER A 86 16.48 56.48 19.69
N THR A 87 15.71 55.99 20.67
CA THR A 87 15.95 56.27 22.11
C THR A 87 15.08 55.39 23.05
N LYS A 88 15.75 54.86 24.09
CA LYS A 88 15.38 54.39 25.45
C LYS A 88 13.89 54.34 25.89
N ILE A 89 13.55 53.28 26.65
CA ILE A 89 13.23 53.26 28.12
C ILE A 89 12.86 51.80 28.52
N ALA A 90 13.41 51.29 29.63
CA ALA A 90 13.02 50.06 30.33
C ALA A 90 12.10 50.42 31.53
N PRO A 91 11.48 49.52 32.34
CA PRO A 91 11.64 48.05 32.43
C PRO A 91 10.32 47.24 32.63
N ASP A 92 10.50 45.92 32.75
CA ASP A 92 9.76 44.99 33.63
C ASP A 92 8.61 44.09 33.09
N VAL A 93 8.71 42.81 33.48
CA VAL A 93 7.79 41.63 33.45
C VAL A 93 6.80 41.44 32.28
N SER A 94 6.99 40.38 31.47
CA SER A 94 5.91 39.42 31.12
C SER A 94 6.36 38.20 30.32
N MET A 95 5.87 37.04 30.76
CA MET A 95 5.75 35.80 30.01
C MET A 95 5.09 36.04 28.64
N SER A 96 5.67 35.47 27.59
CA SER A 96 4.90 34.85 26.51
C SER A 96 5.80 33.91 25.72
N THR A 97 5.40 32.63 25.76
CA THR A 97 5.64 31.62 24.74
C THR A 97 5.38 32.21 23.36
N ALA A 98 6.45 32.53 22.64
CA ALA A 98 6.37 32.77 21.21
C ALA A 98 6.37 31.40 20.53
N ASP A 99 5.16 30.98 20.14
CA ASP A 99 4.90 30.02 19.06
C ASP A 99 5.77 30.41 17.86
N ARG A 100 6.91 29.73 17.71
CA ARG A 100 7.57 29.64 16.42
C ARG A 100 6.78 28.61 15.64
N ILE A 101 5.83 29.10 14.87
CA ILE A 101 5.34 28.41 13.69
C ILE A 101 6.56 28.30 12.76
N GLU A 102 7.36 27.24 12.97
CA GLU A 102 8.20 26.72 11.91
C GLU A 102 7.21 26.16 10.87
N ASP A 103 6.90 26.99 9.89
CA ASP A 103 6.38 26.55 8.58
C ASP A 103 7.48 25.70 7.94
N ARG A 104 7.64 24.48 8.47
CA ARG A 104 8.40 23.42 7.85
C ARG A 104 7.57 23.01 6.65
N VAL A 105 7.97 23.53 5.49
CA VAL A 105 7.75 22.86 4.22
C VAL A 105 8.22 21.42 4.42
N GLU A 106 7.27 20.52 4.68
CA GLU A 106 7.48 19.08 4.63
C GLU A 106 7.84 18.77 3.18
N VAL A 107 9.14 18.80 2.89
CA VAL A 107 9.69 18.04 1.78
C VAL A 107 9.19 16.62 2.01
N PRO A 108 8.42 16.01 1.07
CA PRO A 108 8.01 14.63 1.22
C PRO A 108 9.29 13.81 1.25
N ASP A 109 9.69 13.42 2.45
CA ASP A 109 10.75 12.47 2.68
C ASP A 109 10.29 11.19 1.96
N GLY A 110 10.87 10.89 0.80
CA GLY A 110 10.46 9.79 -0.07
C GLY A 110 10.69 8.40 0.52
N ARG A 111 10.79 8.30 1.85
CA ARG A 111 10.83 7.06 2.60
C ARG A 111 9.41 6.53 2.64
N ASN A 112 9.15 5.53 1.80
CA ASN A 112 7.88 4.81 1.85
C ASN A 112 7.69 4.30 3.27
N GLU A 113 6.69 4.84 3.98
CA GLU A 113 6.33 4.34 5.30
C GLU A 113 5.90 2.88 5.14
N THR A 114 6.57 1.98 5.85
CA THR A 114 6.23 0.56 5.83
C THR A 114 5.35 0.20 7.02
N PHE A 115 4.57 -0.86 6.87
CA PHE A 115 3.87 -1.49 7.96
C PHE A 115 4.13 -2.99 7.96
N LYS A 116 4.13 -3.57 9.17
CA LYS A 116 4.40 -4.99 9.39
C LYS A 116 3.08 -5.72 9.57
N LEU A 117 2.84 -6.73 8.76
CA LEU A 117 1.70 -7.63 8.79
C LEU A 117 2.13 -8.99 9.37
N TYR A 118 1.27 -9.56 10.21
CA TYR A 118 1.42 -10.93 10.71
C TYR A 118 0.40 -11.83 10.04
N LEU A 119 0.90 -12.82 9.29
CA LEU A 119 0.10 -13.87 8.67
C LEU A 119 0.30 -15.17 9.42
N SER A 120 -0.77 -15.88 9.76
CA SER A 120 -0.70 -17.19 10.41
C SER A 120 -1.66 -18.20 9.80
N ASN A 121 -1.53 -19.45 10.25
CA ASN A 121 -2.25 -20.60 9.71
C ASN A 121 -1.83 -20.94 8.27
N ILE A 122 -0.54 -20.89 7.98
CA ILE A 122 0.06 -21.26 6.70
C ILE A 122 0.73 -22.63 6.84
N ALA A 123 0.56 -23.50 5.84
CA ALA A 123 1.14 -24.84 5.88
C ALA A 123 2.68 -24.80 5.87
N VAL A 124 3.31 -25.79 6.50
CA VAL A 124 4.75 -25.83 6.76
C VAL A 124 5.60 -25.93 5.49
N ASP A 125 5.04 -26.55 4.45
CA ASP A 125 5.66 -26.76 3.14
C ASP A 125 5.63 -25.51 2.25
N VAL A 126 4.91 -24.46 2.64
CA VAL A 126 4.82 -23.20 1.91
C VAL A 126 6.09 -22.39 2.10
N SER A 127 6.70 -22.03 0.97
CA SER A 127 7.91 -21.23 0.91
C SER A 127 7.65 -19.72 1.07
N GLU A 128 8.69 -18.96 1.40
CA GLU A 128 8.64 -17.50 1.45
C GLU A 128 8.24 -16.88 0.11
N ASP A 129 8.64 -17.48 -1.02
CA ASP A 129 8.30 -17.02 -2.37
C ASP A 129 6.82 -17.21 -2.70
N GLU A 130 6.20 -18.30 -2.24
CA GLU A 130 4.77 -18.53 -2.39
C GLU A 130 3.96 -17.54 -1.55
N VAL A 131 4.40 -17.27 -0.32
CA VAL A 131 3.79 -16.24 0.52
C VAL A 131 3.95 -14.86 -0.14
N LYS A 132 5.12 -14.56 -0.72
CA LYS A 132 5.37 -13.31 -1.45
C LYS A 132 4.38 -13.14 -2.58
N ARG A 133 4.24 -14.16 -3.43
CA ARG A 133 3.31 -14.15 -4.56
C ARG A 133 1.87 -13.95 -4.08
N MET A 134 1.46 -14.70 -3.06
CA MET A 134 0.13 -14.55 -2.46
C MET A 134 -0.14 -13.14 -1.95
N VAL A 135 0.83 -12.51 -1.26
CA VAL A 135 0.70 -11.14 -0.75
C VAL A 135 0.62 -10.14 -1.91
N SER A 136 1.48 -10.29 -2.92
CA SER A 136 1.47 -9.46 -4.13
C SER A 136 0.12 -9.54 -4.86
N ASP A 137 -0.40 -10.75 -5.06
CA ASP A 137 -1.66 -10.99 -5.75
C ASP A 137 -2.85 -10.42 -4.94
N ALA A 138 -2.90 -10.69 -3.64
CA ALA A 138 -3.98 -10.25 -2.76
C ALA A 138 -4.04 -8.72 -2.63
N LEU A 139 -2.88 -8.06 -2.53
CA LEU A 139 -2.80 -6.61 -2.36
C LEU A 139 -2.70 -5.84 -3.68
N CYS A 140 -2.48 -6.53 -4.80
CA CYS A 140 -2.17 -5.94 -6.11
C CYS A 140 -0.95 -5.02 -6.02
N VAL A 141 0.12 -5.51 -5.37
CA VAL A 141 1.37 -4.78 -5.16
C VAL A 141 2.53 -5.46 -5.87
N ASN A 142 3.38 -4.66 -6.49
CA ASN A 142 4.57 -5.15 -7.20
C ASN A 142 5.71 -5.51 -6.25
N GLU A 143 5.78 -4.85 -5.09
CA GLU A 143 6.90 -4.97 -4.18
C GLU A 143 6.46 -5.27 -2.76
N VAL A 144 7.03 -6.34 -2.21
CA VAL A 144 6.97 -6.72 -0.80
C VAL A 144 8.39 -6.55 -0.25
N TYR A 145 8.56 -5.70 0.75
CA TYR A 145 9.87 -5.26 1.22
C TYR A 145 10.63 -6.37 1.96
N ALA A 146 9.93 -7.10 2.84
CA ALA A 146 10.53 -8.20 3.59
C ALA A 146 9.49 -9.27 3.93
N ILE A 147 9.93 -10.53 3.96
CA ILE A 147 9.16 -11.67 4.46
C ILE A 147 10.09 -12.47 5.34
N ASN A 148 9.61 -12.79 6.54
CA ASN A 148 10.35 -13.60 7.50
C ASN A 148 9.45 -14.72 8.00
N CYS A 149 9.84 -15.97 7.73
CA CYS A 149 9.22 -17.12 8.37
C CYS A 149 9.45 -17.10 9.90
N LEU A 150 8.35 -17.11 10.65
CA LEU A 150 8.33 -17.19 12.11
C LEU A 150 8.10 -18.63 12.53
N LYS A 151 9.19 -19.33 12.86
CA LYS A 151 9.18 -20.69 13.40
C LYS A 151 9.97 -20.76 14.70
N PRO A 152 9.56 -21.60 15.68
CA PRO A 152 10.36 -21.85 16.86
C PRO A 152 11.71 -22.46 16.45
N THR A 153 12.81 -21.96 17.02
CA THR A 153 14.17 -22.47 16.73
C THR A 153 14.44 -23.84 17.35
N TRP A 154 13.68 -24.23 18.38
CA TRP A 154 13.85 -25.46 19.15
C TRP A 154 13.03 -26.65 18.64
N LYS A 155 12.24 -26.47 17.58
CA LYS A 155 11.30 -27.47 17.08
C LYS A 155 11.50 -27.68 15.58
N ASP A 156 11.50 -28.94 15.14
CA ASP A 156 11.58 -29.27 13.72
C ASP A 156 10.36 -28.70 12.99
N ALA A 157 10.60 -28.03 11.86
CA ALA A 157 9.54 -27.40 11.09
C ALA A 157 8.41 -28.40 10.76
N SER A 158 8.76 -29.63 10.42
CA SER A 158 7.84 -30.72 10.08
C SER A 158 6.90 -31.16 11.20
N SER A 159 7.11 -30.71 12.44
CA SER A 159 6.28 -31.04 13.60
C SER A 159 5.32 -29.92 14.02
N LEU A 160 5.27 -28.84 13.23
CA LEU A 160 4.32 -27.74 13.40
C LEU A 160 3.05 -28.02 12.60
N ASP A 161 1.89 -27.68 13.16
CA ASP A 161 0.62 -27.75 12.41
C ASP A 161 0.53 -26.63 11.37
N PHE A 162 1.18 -25.50 11.65
CA PHE A 162 1.27 -24.34 10.78
C PHE A 162 2.50 -23.49 11.12
N ILE A 163 2.92 -22.68 10.16
CA ILE A 163 3.90 -21.61 10.33
C ILE A 163 3.23 -20.25 10.18
N SER A 164 3.94 -19.22 10.65
CA SER A 164 3.50 -17.83 10.53
C SER A 164 4.58 -17.02 9.82
N PHE A 165 4.19 -15.91 9.21
CA PHE A 165 5.10 -15.01 8.51
C PHE A 165 4.92 -13.58 9.00
N LYS A 166 6.03 -12.87 9.15
CA LYS A 166 6.07 -11.41 9.27
C LYS A 166 6.35 -10.86 7.89
N VAL A 167 5.47 -9.99 7.41
CA VAL A 167 5.54 -9.40 6.07
C VAL A 167 5.61 -7.89 6.20
N GLU A 168 6.53 -7.25 5.50
CA GLU A 168 6.68 -5.80 5.46
C GLU A 168 6.27 -5.27 4.09
N ILE A 169 5.34 -4.33 4.09
CA ILE A 169 4.66 -3.79 2.90
C ILE A 169 4.39 -2.30 3.08
N ASP A 170 4.08 -1.61 1.98
CA ASP A 170 3.76 -0.19 2.00
C ASP A 170 2.51 0.10 2.85
N LYS A 171 2.60 1.10 3.74
CA LYS A 171 1.51 1.53 4.64
C LYS A 171 0.23 1.88 3.90
N ARG A 172 0.29 2.29 2.64
CA ARG A 172 -0.89 2.52 1.78
C ARG A 172 -1.77 1.28 1.62
N CYS A 173 -1.19 0.09 1.75
CA CYS A 173 -1.91 -1.17 1.62
C CYS A 173 -2.51 -1.67 2.94
N ARG A 174 -2.38 -0.91 4.04
CA ARG A 174 -2.80 -1.32 5.39
C ARG A 174 -4.25 -1.74 5.46
N ASP A 175 -5.18 -0.88 5.02
CA ASP A 175 -6.61 -1.14 5.19
C ASP A 175 -7.06 -2.36 4.39
N LYS A 176 -6.49 -2.53 3.20
CA LYS A 176 -6.71 -3.71 2.37
C LYS A 176 -6.12 -4.97 3.03
N ALA A 177 -4.91 -4.89 3.58
CA ALA A 177 -4.24 -6.01 4.20
C ALA A 177 -4.87 -6.46 5.53
N LEU A 178 -5.51 -5.55 6.26
CA LEU A 178 -6.21 -5.89 7.51
C LEU A 178 -7.63 -6.41 7.27
N ASN A 179 -8.13 -6.36 6.04
CA ASN A 179 -9.40 -6.97 5.68
C ASN A 179 -9.24 -8.49 5.53
N SER A 180 -10.04 -9.25 6.29
CA SER A 180 -10.00 -10.72 6.27
C SER A 180 -10.44 -11.32 4.93
N LEU A 181 -11.23 -10.59 4.13
CA LEU A 181 -11.67 -11.03 2.80
C LEU A 181 -10.59 -10.91 1.73
N THR A 182 -9.51 -10.18 2.01
CA THR A 182 -8.38 -10.03 1.09
C THR A 182 -7.57 -11.33 0.96
N TRP A 183 -7.61 -12.19 1.97
CA TRP A 183 -6.76 -13.37 2.06
C TRP A 183 -7.47 -14.66 1.66
N PRO A 184 -6.73 -15.66 1.14
CA PRO A 184 -7.26 -17.00 0.94
C PRO A 184 -7.91 -17.58 2.21
N LYS A 185 -8.93 -18.42 2.01
CA LYS A 185 -9.67 -19.05 3.11
C LYS A 185 -8.72 -19.77 4.07
N GLY A 186 -8.90 -19.50 5.37
CA GLY A 186 -8.11 -20.11 6.44
C GLY A 186 -6.92 -19.28 6.91
N ILE A 187 -6.42 -18.34 6.11
CA ILE A 187 -5.32 -17.46 6.53
C ILE A 187 -5.85 -16.42 7.52
N ARG A 188 -5.09 -16.19 8.59
CA ARG A 188 -5.38 -15.16 9.59
C ARG A 188 -4.38 -14.02 9.45
N CYS A 189 -4.89 -12.79 9.43
CA CYS A 189 -4.08 -11.58 9.34
C CYS A 189 -4.30 -10.67 10.56
N ARG A 190 -3.22 -10.03 11.03
CA ARG A 190 -3.30 -8.94 12.01
C ARG A 190 -2.10 -8.01 11.84
N GLU A 191 -2.23 -6.78 12.34
CA GLU A 191 -1.11 -5.85 12.40
C GLU A 191 -0.04 -6.38 13.37
N PHE A 192 1.22 -6.37 12.94
CA PHE A 192 2.36 -6.70 13.79
C PHE A 192 2.88 -5.41 14.42
N LYS A 193 2.58 -5.22 15.71
CA LYS A 193 3.13 -4.12 16.50
C LYS A 193 4.40 -4.61 17.20
N GLU A 194 5.52 -3.97 16.91
CA GLU A 194 6.77 -4.23 17.62
C GLU A 194 6.60 -3.70 19.05
N HIS A 195 6.52 -4.62 20.02
CA HIS A 195 6.31 -4.26 21.42
C HIS A 195 7.58 -3.61 21.99
N THR A 196 7.72 -2.29 21.85
CA THR A 196 8.84 -1.57 22.45
C THR A 196 8.60 -1.21 23.92
N GLU A 197 7.36 -1.11 24.40
CA GLU A 197 7.12 -0.45 25.70
C GLU A 197 6.12 -1.13 26.67
N THR A 198 5.46 -2.22 26.33
CA THR A 198 4.39 -2.78 27.20
C THR A 198 4.43 -4.30 27.26
N THR A 199 5.50 -4.85 27.84
CA THR A 199 5.44 -6.24 28.30
C THR A 199 4.56 -6.29 29.53
N TRP A 200 3.32 -6.77 29.37
CA TRP A 200 2.44 -7.02 30.50
C TRP A 200 3.12 -7.99 31.46
N ARG A 201 3.18 -7.62 32.74
CA ARG A 201 3.60 -8.51 33.82
C ARG A 201 2.41 -8.65 34.78
N PRO A 202 2.10 -9.88 35.23
CA PRO A 202 1.13 -10.03 36.30
C PRO A 202 1.65 -9.30 37.54
N ASP A 203 0.79 -8.53 38.19
CA ASP A 203 1.09 -7.94 39.49
C ASP A 203 1.49 -9.06 40.43
N ARG A 204 2.78 -9.07 40.81
CA ARG A 204 3.25 -9.97 41.86
C ARG A 204 2.63 -9.44 43.15
N PHE A 205 1.47 -9.98 43.51
CA PHE A 205 0.82 -9.71 44.78
C PHE A 205 1.86 -9.82 45.91
N ILE A 206 2.07 -8.68 46.57
CA ILE A 206 2.80 -8.55 47.81
C ILE A 206 2.06 -9.43 48.83
N ARG A 207 2.58 -10.65 49.08
CA ARG A 207 2.27 -11.36 50.33
C ARG A 207 3.01 -10.63 51.44
N SER A 208 2.38 -9.61 51.99
CA SER A 208 2.73 -9.11 53.32
C SER A 208 2.41 -10.23 54.31
N GLY A 209 3.43 -10.65 55.05
CA GLY A 209 3.34 -11.66 56.10
C GLY A 209 2.67 -11.15 57.37
#